data_AF-A0A6I7QS27-F1
#
_entry.id   AF-A0A6I7QS27-F1
#
_cell.length_a   1.000
_cell.length_b   1.000
_cell.length_c   1.000
_cell.angle_alpha   90.00
_cell.angle_beta   90.00
_cell.angle_gamma   90.00
#
_symmetry.space_group_name_H-M   'P 1'
#
loop_
_entity.id
_entity.type
_entity.pdbx_description
1 polymer ?
#
loop_
_entity_poly.entity_id
_entity_poly.type
_entity_poly.pdbx_seq_one_letter_code
_entity_poly.pdbx_strand_id
1 'polypeptide(L)'
;MGKRGNRSRSRGRQGNQDKGRQPRKKKQIPFDPEKHFLPEAPPEREYGPCALSGEEIDDITTAIAHPHSGKPVRFESVLKTLLDQEQEELQEDERLAYLGKGTFGIIKIGKTNGGRPELTVRKYFHYEDTHEKHGWRRELAPGISRDYVPNPQPLSDLYTPEELSRFPRFDSTGSTTSTRGS
;
A
#
# COMPACT_ATOMS: atom_id res chain seq x y z
N MET A 1 29.63 -45.04 57.82
CA MET A 1 29.78 -43.82 57.00
C MET A 1 29.32 -44.13 55.57
N GLY A 2 28.33 -43.37 55.09
CA GLY A 2 27.45 -43.77 53.99
C GLY A 2 28.01 -43.64 52.57
N LYS A 3 27.61 -44.58 51.70
CA LYS A 3 27.76 -44.49 50.25
C LYS A 3 26.63 -43.65 49.65
N ARG A 4 27.00 -42.66 48.85
CA ARG A 4 26.11 -41.82 48.01
C ARG A 4 25.90 -42.49 46.65
N GLY A 5 24.72 -42.29 46.05
CA GLY A 5 24.36 -42.67 44.69
C GLY A 5 23.31 -43.79 44.67
N ASN A 6 22.22 -43.78 43.91
CA ASN A 6 21.75 -42.85 42.89
C ASN A 6 20.22 -42.99 42.85
N ARG A 7 19.46 -41.90 43.00
CA ARG A 7 17.99 -41.89 42.87
C ARG A 7 17.60 -41.69 41.41
N SER A 8 17.49 -42.75 40.62
CA SER A 8 16.77 -42.69 39.36
C SER A 8 15.29 -42.98 39.60
N ARG A 9 14.56 -41.96 40.05
CA ARG A 9 13.09 -41.97 39.96
C ARG A 9 12.74 -41.87 38.48
N SER A 10 12.34 -42.99 37.92
CA SER A 10 11.53 -43.05 36.70
C SER A 10 10.28 -42.20 36.93
N ARG A 11 10.34 -40.94 36.49
CA ARG A 11 9.15 -40.15 36.21
C ARG A 11 8.96 -40.26 34.71
N GLY A 12 8.06 -41.18 34.35
CA GLY A 12 7.55 -41.28 33.00
C GLY A 12 7.16 -39.89 32.51
N ARG A 13 7.94 -39.37 31.56
CA ARG A 13 7.46 -38.37 30.63
C ARG A 13 6.31 -39.04 29.87
N GLN A 14 5.09 -38.85 30.35
CA GLN A 14 3.94 -38.87 29.45
C GLN A 14 4.15 -37.69 28.51
N GLY A 15 4.87 -37.95 27.43
CA GLY A 15 4.91 -37.08 26.27
C GLY A 15 3.49 -36.95 25.79
N ASN A 16 2.90 -35.79 26.03
CA ASN A 16 1.70 -35.36 25.36
C ASN A 16 2.03 -35.43 23.87
N GLN A 17 1.55 -36.48 23.20
CA GLN A 17 1.69 -36.64 21.76
C GLN A 17 0.90 -35.50 21.15
N ASP A 18 1.60 -34.42 20.84
CA ASP A 18 1.15 -33.33 20.00
C ASP A 18 0.83 -33.95 18.63
N LYS A 19 -0.41 -34.42 18.50
CA LYS A 19 -0.97 -34.89 17.24
C LYS A 19 -1.00 -33.66 16.33
N GLY A 20 0.09 -33.50 15.58
CA GLY A 20 0.32 -32.41 14.66
C GLY A 20 -0.96 -32.10 13.91
N ARG A 21 -1.49 -30.90 14.18
CA ARG A 21 -2.67 -30.36 13.54
C ARG A 21 -2.33 -30.17 12.07
N GLN A 22 -2.60 -31.20 11.26
CA GLN A 22 -2.38 -31.16 9.82
C GLN A 22 -3.02 -29.88 9.27
N PRO A 23 -2.28 -29.02 8.55
CA PRO A 23 -2.82 -27.76 8.04
C PRO A 23 -3.99 -28.09 7.12
N ARG A 24 -5.19 -27.68 7.52
CA ARG A 24 -6.39 -27.86 6.69
C ARG A 24 -6.13 -27.12 5.39
N LYS A 25 -6.04 -27.84 4.27
CA LYS A 25 -5.96 -27.24 2.93
C LYS A 25 -7.15 -26.30 2.80
N LYS A 26 -6.88 -24.98 2.68
CA LYS A 26 -7.93 -23.99 2.41
C LYS A 26 -8.59 -24.41 1.10
N LYS A 27 -9.89 -24.71 1.14
CA LYS A 27 -10.67 -24.97 -0.07
C LYS A 27 -10.55 -23.70 -0.94
N GLN A 28 -10.07 -23.84 -2.17
CA GLN A 28 -10.12 -22.74 -3.12
C GLN A 28 -11.59 -22.40 -3.35
N ILE A 29 -11.97 -21.18 -3.04
CA ILE A 29 -13.30 -20.68 -3.33
C ILE A 29 -13.32 -20.49 -4.85
N PRO A 30 -14.21 -21.17 -5.59
CA PRO A 30 -14.32 -20.95 -7.03
C PRO A 30 -14.66 -19.48 -7.29
N PHE A 31 -13.95 -18.86 -8.23
CA PHE A 31 -14.21 -17.49 -8.64
C PHE A 31 -15.59 -17.44 -9.31
N ASP A 32 -16.55 -16.81 -8.62
CA ASP A 32 -17.90 -16.58 -9.12
C ASP A 32 -17.96 -15.18 -9.75
N PRO A 33 -17.91 -15.05 -11.10
CA PRO A 33 -17.84 -13.76 -11.78
C PRO A 33 -19.06 -12.87 -11.50
N GLU A 34 -20.20 -13.42 -11.10
CA GLU A 34 -21.40 -12.65 -10.76
C GLU A 34 -21.34 -12.03 -9.36
N LYS A 35 -20.53 -12.58 -8.46
CA LYS A 35 -20.38 -12.09 -7.07
C LYS A 35 -19.11 -11.28 -6.84
N HIS A 36 -18.17 -11.35 -7.78
CA HIS A 36 -16.94 -10.59 -7.77
C HIS A 36 -17.01 -9.46 -8.79
N PHE A 37 -17.81 -8.43 -8.49
CA PHE A 37 -17.75 -7.16 -9.21
C PHE A 37 -16.41 -6.50 -8.88
N LEU A 38 -15.45 -6.64 -9.79
CA LEU A 38 -14.31 -5.73 -9.81
C LEU A 38 -14.84 -4.36 -10.23
N PRO A 39 -14.35 -3.27 -9.61
CA PRO A 39 -14.65 -1.94 -10.11
C PRO A 39 -14.18 -1.84 -11.56
N GLU A 40 -14.89 -1.03 -12.34
CA GLU A 40 -14.47 -0.70 -13.71
C GLU A 40 -13.03 -0.17 -13.67
N ALA A 41 -12.24 -0.57 -14.67
CA ALA A 41 -10.87 -0.10 -14.79
C ALA A 41 -10.87 1.44 -14.86
N PRO A 42 -9.91 2.12 -14.21
CA PRO A 42 -9.78 3.56 -14.34
C PRO A 42 -9.72 3.95 -15.82
N PRO A 43 -10.40 5.03 -16.24
CA PRO A 43 -10.34 5.48 -17.63
C PRO A 43 -8.90 5.83 -18.00
N GLU A 44 -8.47 5.44 -19.20
CA GLU A 44 -7.18 5.87 -19.77
C GLU A 44 -7.20 7.39 -19.95
N ARG A 45 -6.14 8.06 -19.47
CA ARG A 45 -6.00 9.52 -19.51
C ARG A 45 -4.73 9.85 -20.28
N GLU A 46 -4.85 10.76 -21.24
CA GLU A 46 -3.69 11.32 -21.92
C GLU A 46 -3.06 12.40 -21.03
N TYR A 47 -1.80 12.19 -20.65
CA TYR A 47 -1.01 13.17 -19.94
C TYR A 47 -0.13 13.93 -20.94
N GLY A 48 0.05 15.23 -20.71
CA GLY A 48 0.92 16.05 -21.56
C GLY A 48 2.39 15.56 -21.54
N PRO A 49 3.22 16.05 -22.47
CA PRO A 49 4.61 15.63 -22.58
C PRO A 49 5.42 15.95 -21.31
N CYS A 50 6.42 15.11 -21.06
CA CYS A 50 7.40 15.23 -19.99
C CYS A 50 8.04 16.61 -19.99
N ALA A 51 8.03 17.29 -18.84
CA ALA A 51 8.61 18.64 -18.73
C ALA A 51 10.14 18.70 -18.90
N LEU A 52 10.85 17.57 -18.77
CA LEU A 52 12.31 17.50 -18.94
C LEU A 52 12.72 17.03 -20.34
N SER A 53 12.16 15.92 -20.82
CA SER A 53 12.56 15.34 -22.11
C SER A 53 11.70 15.81 -23.29
N GLY A 54 10.50 16.35 -23.04
CA GLY A 54 9.52 16.66 -24.07
C GLY A 54 8.83 15.43 -24.68
N GLU A 55 9.16 14.22 -24.23
CA GLU A 55 8.57 12.96 -24.70
C GLU A 55 7.28 12.61 -23.95
N GLU A 56 6.46 11.72 -24.50
CA GLU A 56 5.27 11.20 -23.83
C GLU A 56 5.63 10.39 -22.57
N ILE A 57 4.70 10.29 -21.62
CA ILE A 57 4.92 9.58 -20.35
C ILE A 57 4.40 8.16 -20.49
N ASP A 58 5.31 7.17 -20.50
CA ASP A 58 4.96 5.75 -20.67
C ASP A 58 4.04 5.23 -19.56
N ASP A 59 4.33 5.62 -18.31
CA ASP A 59 3.56 5.23 -17.14
C ASP A 59 3.45 6.40 -16.16
N ILE A 60 2.24 6.95 -16.06
CA ILE A 60 1.95 8.05 -15.15
C ILE A 60 2.06 7.64 -13.66
N THR A 61 1.89 6.35 -13.34
CA THR A 61 1.94 5.88 -11.95
C THR A 61 3.35 5.90 -11.38
N THR A 62 4.35 5.82 -12.25
CA THR A 62 5.78 5.96 -11.90
C THR A 62 6.32 7.37 -12.14
N ALA A 63 5.49 8.27 -12.68
CA ALA A 63 5.91 9.64 -12.96
C ALA A 63 6.16 10.46 -11.68
N ILE A 64 7.14 11.35 -11.78
CA ILE A 64 7.59 12.22 -10.69
C ILE A 64 7.15 13.64 -10.98
N ALA A 65 6.80 14.41 -9.96
CA ALA A 65 6.45 15.80 -10.14
C ALA A 65 7.70 16.65 -10.34
N HIS A 66 7.69 17.53 -11.34
CA HIS A 66 8.78 18.49 -11.51
C HIS A 66 8.76 19.52 -10.36
N PRO A 67 9.89 19.80 -9.67
CA PRO A 67 9.93 20.65 -8.48
C PRO A 67 9.43 22.08 -8.72
N HIS A 68 9.68 22.64 -9.91
CA HIS A 68 9.23 24.01 -10.23
C HIS A 68 7.85 24.10 -10.88
N SER A 69 7.46 23.13 -11.72
CA SER A 69 6.27 23.24 -12.57
C SER A 69 5.11 22.37 -12.09
N GLY A 70 5.36 21.41 -11.18
CA GLY A 70 4.38 20.44 -10.71
C GLY A 70 3.84 19.49 -11.79
N LYS A 71 4.35 19.58 -13.02
CA LYS A 71 3.98 18.71 -14.14
C LYS A 71 4.61 17.34 -13.98
N PRO A 72 3.96 16.27 -14.49
CA PRO A 72 4.53 14.93 -14.46
C PRO A 72 5.75 14.84 -15.38
N VAL A 73 6.74 14.08 -14.93
CA VAL A 73 8.03 13.86 -15.59
C VAL A 73 8.35 12.38 -15.54
N ARG A 74 8.96 11.85 -16.60
CA ARG A 74 9.43 10.46 -16.61
C ARG A 74 10.50 10.24 -15.55
N PHE A 75 10.41 9.11 -14.85
CA PHE A 75 11.36 8.71 -13.82
C PHE A 75 12.81 8.69 -14.33
N GLU A 76 13.03 8.15 -15.53
CA GLU A 76 14.37 8.07 -16.14
C GLU A 76 14.97 9.45 -16.46
N SER A 77 14.13 10.40 -16.89
CA SER A 77 14.60 11.76 -17.21
C SER A 77 15.09 12.48 -15.94
N VAL A 78 14.45 12.23 -14.80
CA VAL A 78 14.89 12.75 -13.50
C VAL A 78 16.25 12.17 -13.12
N LEU A 79 16.45 10.86 -13.29
CA LEU A 79 17.75 10.21 -13.00
C LEU A 79 18.88 10.82 -13.83
N LYS A 80 18.68 11.00 -15.13
CA LYS A 80 19.68 11.62 -16.02
C LYS A 80 19.97 13.05 -15.61
N THR A 81 18.91 13.84 -15.36
CA THR A 81 19.05 15.24 -14.98
C THR A 81 19.81 15.39 -13.65
N LEU A 82 19.53 14.54 -12.67
CA LEU A 82 20.26 14.55 -11.38
C LEU A 82 21.74 14.20 -11.56
N LEU A 83 22.06 13.22 -12.41
CA LEU A 83 23.46 12.87 -12.72
C LEU A 83 24.19 14.02 -13.44
N ASP A 84 23.53 14.63 -14.43
CA ASP A 84 24.09 15.72 -15.22
C ASP A 84 24.29 17.00 -14.39
N GLN A 85 23.32 17.34 -13.51
CA GLN A 85 23.37 18.54 -12.67
C GLN A 85 24.45 18.48 -11.60
N GLU A 86 24.61 17.33 -10.96
CA GLU A 86 25.56 17.17 -9.85
C GLU A 86 26.98 16.82 -10.34
N GLN A 87 27.14 16.62 -11.66
CA GLN A 87 28.39 16.19 -12.30
C GLN A 87 29.01 15.00 -11.57
N GLU A 88 28.17 14.11 -11.03
CA GLU A 88 28.59 13.11 -10.07
C GLU A 88 28.90 11.81 -10.82
N GLU A 89 30.18 11.50 -10.93
CA GLU A 89 30.63 10.22 -11.47
C GLU A 89 30.31 9.11 -10.47
N LEU A 90 29.37 8.24 -10.84
CA LEU A 90 29.06 7.03 -10.08
C LEU A 90 30.26 6.09 -10.12
N GLN A 91 30.75 5.66 -8.96
CA GLN A 91 31.74 4.59 -8.90
C GLN A 91 31.12 3.23 -9.25
N GLU A 92 31.92 2.21 -9.56
CA GLU A 92 31.45 0.87 -9.98
C GLU A 92 30.49 0.21 -8.96
N ASP A 93 30.68 0.48 -7.67
CA ASP A 93 29.86 -0.03 -6.57
C ASP A 93 28.72 0.93 -6.14
N GLU A 94 28.53 2.03 -6.87
CA GLU A 94 27.55 3.07 -6.58
C GLU A 94 26.43 3.11 -7.64
N ARG A 95 25.20 3.37 -7.19
CA ARG A 95 24.04 3.53 -8.09
C ARG A 95 23.12 4.63 -7.59
N LEU A 96 22.54 5.40 -8.49
CA LEU A 96 21.45 6.32 -8.16
C LEU A 96 20.15 5.53 -8.04
N ALA A 97 19.48 5.64 -6.89
CA ALA A 97 18.24 4.94 -6.59
C ALA A 97 17.20 5.88 -6.01
N TYR A 98 15.92 5.57 -6.24
CA TYR A 98 14.83 6.23 -5.57
C TYR A 98 14.61 5.60 -4.19
N LEU A 99 14.66 6.43 -3.15
CA LEU A 99 14.53 5.99 -1.76
C LEU A 99 13.08 6.09 -1.25
N GLY A 100 12.20 6.70 -2.04
CA GLY A 100 10.80 6.95 -1.68
C GLY A 100 10.56 8.40 -1.26
N LYS A 101 9.27 8.77 -1.14
CA LYS A 101 8.82 10.08 -0.67
C LYS A 101 9.39 11.28 -1.46
N GLY A 102 9.64 11.11 -2.76
CA GLY A 102 10.22 12.17 -3.58
C GLY A 102 11.75 12.34 -3.42
N THR A 103 12.41 11.41 -2.71
CA THR A 103 13.85 11.45 -2.45
C THR A 103 14.61 10.43 -3.29
N PHE A 104 15.65 10.89 -3.97
CA PHE A 104 16.64 10.07 -4.65
C PHE A 104 17.93 10.02 -3.82
N GLY A 105 18.79 9.04 -4.07
CA GLY A 105 20.07 8.99 -3.41
C GLY A 105 21.05 8.05 -4.08
N ILE A 106 22.34 8.33 -3.88
CA ILE A 106 23.42 7.46 -4.34
C ILE A 106 23.63 6.40 -3.27
N ILE A 107 23.40 5.15 -3.62
CA ILE A 107 23.62 3.99 -2.77
C ILE A 107 24.94 3.31 -3.14
N LYS A 108 25.78 3.03 -2.14
CA LYS A 108 26.96 2.20 -2.25
C LYS A 108 26.62 0.80 -1.76
N ILE A 109 26.93 -0.21 -2.58
CA ILE A 109 26.68 -1.62 -2.27
C ILE A 109 27.98 -2.28 -1.82
N GLY A 110 28.17 -2.38 -0.51
CA GLY A 110 29.31 -3.07 0.11
C GLY A 110 29.03 -4.55 0.39
N LYS A 111 30.09 -5.30 0.72
CA LYS A 111 29.99 -6.67 1.24
C LYS A 111 30.36 -6.68 2.72
N THR A 112 29.47 -7.16 3.57
CA THR A 112 29.80 -7.40 4.98
C THR A 112 30.67 -8.66 5.13
N ASN A 113 31.35 -8.79 6.28
CA ASN A 113 32.10 -10.00 6.66
C ASN A 113 31.25 -11.29 6.65
N GLY A 114 29.92 -11.19 6.57
CA GLY A 114 28.98 -12.33 6.48
C GLY A 114 28.38 -12.57 5.09
N GLY A 115 28.90 -11.94 4.03
CA GLY A 115 28.43 -12.11 2.65
C GLY A 115 27.07 -11.47 2.34
N ARG A 116 26.46 -10.77 3.31
CA ARG A 116 25.25 -9.98 3.08
C ARG A 116 25.62 -8.63 2.44
N PRO A 117 24.86 -8.15 1.45
CA PRO A 117 25.07 -6.82 0.89
C PRO A 117 24.73 -5.76 1.94
N GLU A 118 25.62 -4.80 2.12
CA GLU A 118 25.42 -3.61 2.94
C GLU A 118 25.11 -2.43 2.03
N LEU A 119 23.98 -1.77 2.28
CA LEU A 119 23.55 -0.62 1.50
C LEU A 119 23.79 0.63 2.33
N THR A 120 24.69 1.50 1.87
CA THR A 120 24.95 2.80 2.49
C THR A 120 24.56 3.89 1.54
N VAL A 121 23.70 4.81 1.98
CA VAL A 121 23.36 6.01 1.19
C VAL A 121 24.47 7.03 1.39
N ARG A 122 25.17 7.38 0.31
CA ARG A 122 26.23 8.40 0.31
C ARG A 122 25.65 9.82 0.30
N LYS A 123 24.59 10.02 -0.48
CA LYS A 123 23.99 11.34 -0.72
C LYS A 123 22.49 11.22 -0.95
N TYR A 124 21.74 12.22 -0.48
CA TYR A 124 20.30 12.34 -0.64
C TYR A 124 19.99 13.55 -1.50
N PHE A 125 19.06 13.38 -2.44
CA PHE A 125 18.52 14.41 -3.33
C PHE A 125 17.03 14.49 -3.11
N HIS A 126 16.58 15.57 -2.47
CA HIS A 126 15.15 15.84 -2.34
C HIS A 126 14.68 16.49 -3.64
N TYR A 127 14.02 15.71 -4.48
CA TYR A 127 13.57 16.17 -5.80
C TYR A 127 12.11 16.63 -5.79
N GLU A 128 11.29 16.05 -4.90
CA GLU A 128 9.87 16.34 -4.79
C GLU A 128 9.48 16.48 -3.31
N ASP A 129 8.57 17.41 -3.02
CA ASP A 129 7.96 17.51 -1.69
C ASP A 129 6.86 16.44 -1.52
N THR A 130 7.03 15.58 -0.53
CA THR A 130 6.06 14.53 -0.17
C THR A 130 4.68 15.09 0.18
N HIS A 131 4.59 16.35 0.63
CA HIS A 131 3.34 16.96 1.06
C HIS A 131 2.60 17.67 -0.07
N GLU A 132 3.23 17.85 -1.23
CA GLU A 132 2.63 18.54 -2.35
C GLU A 132 1.66 17.62 -3.11
N LYS A 133 0.38 17.99 -3.06
CA LYS A 133 -0.71 17.21 -3.67
C LYS A 133 -1.00 17.74 -5.06
N HIS A 134 -0.35 17.19 -6.08
CA HIS A 134 -0.68 17.53 -7.46
C HIS A 134 -2.03 16.92 -7.89
N GLY A 135 -2.82 17.70 -8.63
CA GLY A 135 -4.15 17.28 -9.10
C GLY A 135 -4.11 15.96 -9.89
N TRP A 136 -3.15 15.83 -10.80
CA TRP A 136 -2.96 14.64 -11.63
C TRP A 136 -2.67 13.37 -10.82
N ARG A 137 -2.08 13.46 -9.62
CA ARG A 137 -1.89 12.30 -8.73
C ARG A 137 -3.16 11.87 -8.02
N ARG A 138 -4.01 12.83 -7.66
CA ARG A 138 -5.29 12.52 -7.00
C ARG A 138 -6.20 11.72 -7.93
N GLU A 139 -6.05 11.94 -9.23
CA GLU A 139 -6.78 11.22 -10.28
C GLU A 139 -6.38 9.75 -10.41
N LEU A 140 -5.15 9.39 -10.01
CA LEU A 140 -4.66 8.00 -10.04
C LEU A 140 -5.13 7.15 -8.86
N ALA A 141 -5.62 7.78 -7.79
CA ALA A 141 -6.01 7.06 -6.58
C ALA A 141 -7.29 6.23 -6.83
N PRO A 142 -7.23 4.89 -6.72
CA PRO A 142 -8.41 4.06 -6.87
C PRO A 142 -9.36 4.32 -5.70
N GLY A 143 -10.54 4.87 -5.99
CA GLY A 143 -11.62 5.04 -5.01
C GLY A 143 -12.04 6.49 -4.72
N ILE A 144 -11.35 7.50 -5.27
CA ILE A 144 -11.78 8.91 -5.18
C ILE A 144 -11.40 9.65 -6.47
N SER A 145 -11.51 9.01 -7.63
CA SER A 145 -11.39 9.74 -8.89
C SER A 145 -12.53 10.77 -8.93
N ARG A 146 -12.25 11.94 -9.51
CA ARG A 146 -13.24 13.03 -9.64
C ARG A 146 -14.51 12.59 -10.39
N ASP A 147 -14.38 11.53 -11.17
CA ASP A 147 -15.40 10.95 -12.05
C ASP A 147 -15.91 9.60 -11.52
N TYR A 148 -15.61 9.24 -10.25
CA TYR A 148 -16.18 8.05 -9.62
C TYR A 148 -17.68 8.26 -9.45
N VAL A 149 -18.46 7.62 -10.33
CA VAL A 149 -19.90 7.43 -10.15
C VAL A 149 -20.06 6.14 -9.34
N PRO A 150 -20.44 6.20 -8.06
CA PRO A 150 -20.68 4.99 -7.29
C PRO A 150 -21.69 4.11 -8.02
N ASN A 151 -21.28 2.88 -8.31
CA ASN A 151 -22.14 1.80 -8.78
C ASN A 151 -22.11 0.68 -7.73
N PRO A 152 -23.20 0.41 -7.00
CA PRO A 152 -24.55 0.94 -7.20
C PRO A 152 -24.69 2.43 -6.85
N GLN A 153 -25.69 3.09 -7.46
CA GLN A 153 -26.08 4.46 -7.13
C GLN A 153 -26.18 4.64 -5.61
N PRO A 154 -25.86 5.83 -5.07
CA PRO A 154 -25.90 6.06 -3.63
C PRO A 154 -27.30 5.72 -3.11
N LEU A 155 -27.37 5.14 -1.92
CA LEU A 155 -28.63 4.63 -1.35
C LEU A 155 -29.72 5.72 -1.25
N SER A 156 -29.31 7.00 -1.21
CA SER A 156 -30.21 8.16 -1.27
C SER A 156 -31.01 8.26 -2.56
N ASP A 157 -30.45 7.81 -3.67
CA ASP A 157 -31.02 7.97 -5.02
C ASP A 157 -31.85 6.75 -5.42
N LEU A 158 -31.70 5.64 -4.68
CA LEU A 158 -32.46 4.41 -4.86
C LEU A 158 -33.88 4.48 -4.27
N TYR A 159 -34.19 5.50 -3.46
CA TYR A 159 -35.49 5.65 -2.82
C TYR A 159 -36.07 7.04 -3.05
N THR A 160 -37.33 7.08 -3.44
CA THR A 160 -38.08 8.33 -3.49
C THR A 160 -38.31 8.89 -2.08
N PRO A 161 -38.51 10.22 -1.92
CA PRO A 161 -38.86 10.82 -0.64
C PRO A 161 -40.07 10.17 0.05
N GLU A 162 -41.01 9.64 -0.75
CA GLU A 162 -42.18 8.91 -0.26
C GLU A 162 -41.81 7.54 0.32
N GLU A 163 -40.92 6.79 -0.32
CA GLU A 163 -40.42 5.51 0.20
C GLU A 163 -39.57 5.70 1.45
N LEU A 164 -38.77 6.78 1.49
CA LEU A 164 -37.98 7.16 2.66
C LEU A 164 -38.87 7.43 3.89
N SER A 165 -40.07 7.96 3.68
CA SER A 165 -41.04 8.21 4.75
C SER A 165 -41.70 6.93 5.30
N ARG A 166 -41.70 5.84 4.52
CA ARG A 166 -42.23 4.52 4.93
C ARG A 166 -41.22 3.69 5.70
N PHE A 167 -39.92 4.03 5.64
CA PHE A 167 -38.95 3.32 6.45
C PHE A 167 -39.26 3.53 7.93
N PRO A 168 -39.30 2.45 8.73
CA PRO A 168 -39.49 2.56 10.16
C PRO A 168 -38.34 3.40 10.71
N ARG A 169 -38.69 4.58 11.24
CA ARG A 169 -37.74 5.41 11.94
C ARG A 169 -37.36 4.68 13.22
N PHE A 170 -36.18 4.09 13.22
CA PHE A 170 -35.59 3.52 14.43
C PHE A 170 -35.04 4.67 15.27
N ASP A 171 -35.95 5.52 15.75
CA ASP A 171 -35.62 6.58 16.67
C ASP A 171 -35.19 5.90 17.97
N SER A 172 -33.95 6.18 18.39
CA SER A 172 -33.31 5.68 19.60
C SER A 172 -33.95 6.26 20.86
N THR A 173 -35.23 5.95 21.10
CA THR A 173 -35.89 6.15 22.39
C THR A 173 -36.36 4.80 22.89
N GLY A 174 -35.52 4.17 23.71
CA GLY A 174 -35.99 3.11 24.60
C GLY A 174 -37.06 3.68 25.53
N SER A 175 -38.33 3.42 25.25
CA SER A 175 -39.40 3.63 26.20
C SER A 175 -39.56 2.36 27.04
N THR A 176 -38.92 2.36 28.20
CA THR A 176 -39.20 1.45 29.30
C THR A 176 -40.66 1.64 29.75
N THR A 177 -41.56 0.74 29.37
CA THR A 177 -42.89 0.66 30.01
C THR A 177 -42.83 -0.39 31.11
N SER A 178 -42.57 0.09 32.32
CA SER A 178 -42.76 -0.64 33.57
C SER A 178 -44.25 -0.70 33.87
N THR A 179 -44.90 -1.86 33.69
CA THR A 179 -46.29 -2.07 34.14
C THR A 179 -46.27 -2.93 35.39
N ARG A 180 -46.52 -2.28 36.52
CA ARG A 180 -46.57 -2.83 37.88
C ARG A 180 -47.95 -3.48 38.07
N GLY A 181 -47.99 -4.81 38.19
CA GLY A 181 -49.20 -5.56 38.55
C GLY A 181 -49.52 -5.40 40.03
N SER A 182 -50.79 -5.10 40.33
CA SER A 182 -51.40 -5.23 41.66
C SER A 182 -51.97 -6.62 41.84
#